data_AF-A0A3P1XKL5-F1
#
_entry.id   AF-A0A3P1XKL5-F1
#
_cell.length_a   1.000
_cell.length_b   1.000
_cell.length_c   1.000
_cell.angle_alpha   90.00
_cell.angle_beta   90.00
_cell.angle_gamma   90.00
#
_symmetry.space_group_name_H-M   'P 1'
#
loop_
_entity.id
_entity.type
_entity.pdbx_description
1 polymer ?
#
loop_
_entity_poly.entity_id
_entity_poly.type
_entity_poly.pdbx_seq_one_letter_code
_entity_poly.pdbx_strand_id
1 'polypeptide(L)'
;MKVLHDFLGFLCITAVMILSLASCSSFGKNDRSSTGDPVPVIDLAYAVENPVESLPLSDFVEDIEYIRPEYPTTLVDIIFGASFNRNYLLLEVRERLLCYTREGKFICEISRKGQGPKEHLGIRSSDLYHNLVAIHSNYSCKILWYNADGEYLRETPVSNNVYKINILDTNRVAIHLQHGLSMDNPELFIAGILNSNGDTVQLKKSEPYYPEGLASSPSIWKYNDTVRVLTCINDTVYAISRNEIVPRYVINFGKYKISRDAFADIRLLEQERNKCISMLSFCETATHLLVTFPYNRKRWFAVYDKQTSKISAWSSEPDNINKYGFLEGGGWLNDIDGGISPTTFFSASSDYFTVNVEPENLKTSFIENKGHIDVQYPEKQQKLEQLIHSLDEDENPVVILYKLKK
;
A
#
# COMPACT_ATOMS: atom_id res chain seq x y z
N MET A 1 76.35 60.65 -19.28
CA MET A 1 75.45 61.48 -20.13
C MET A 1 75.23 60.71 -21.42
N LYS A 2 73.97 60.45 -21.77
CA LYS A 2 73.43 59.46 -22.75
C LYS A 2 73.09 58.06 -22.20
N VAL A 3 71.79 57.83 -22.23
CA VAL A 3 70.98 56.61 -22.31
C VAL A 3 71.65 55.50 -23.14
N LEU A 4 71.69 54.26 -22.61
CA LEU A 4 71.48 53.02 -23.38
C LEU A 4 71.36 51.76 -22.50
N HIS A 5 70.40 50.90 -22.88
CA HIS A 5 70.32 49.43 -22.79
C HIS A 5 70.14 48.68 -21.45
N ASP A 6 69.00 47.98 -21.43
CA ASP A 6 68.82 46.52 -21.31
C ASP A 6 68.82 45.76 -19.98
N PHE A 7 67.75 44.95 -19.92
CA PHE A 7 67.61 43.59 -19.43
C PHE A 7 67.47 43.32 -17.92
N LEU A 8 66.20 43.00 -17.60
CA LEU A 8 65.69 41.90 -16.77
C LEU A 8 66.58 41.38 -15.63
N GLY A 9 66.02 41.45 -14.41
CA GLY A 9 66.36 40.51 -13.37
C GLY A 9 65.87 40.90 -11.98
N PHE A 10 64.84 40.16 -11.54
CA PHE A 10 64.70 39.65 -10.18
C PHE A 10 64.27 40.54 -9.00
N LEU A 11 63.54 39.85 -8.10
CA LEU A 11 63.33 40.08 -6.65
C LEU A 11 62.39 41.25 -6.28
N CYS A 12 61.47 41.14 -5.32
CA CYS A 12 61.02 40.07 -4.43
C CYS A 12 59.70 40.57 -3.79
N ILE A 13 58.59 39.82 -3.84
CA ILE A 13 58.09 38.90 -2.81
C ILE A 13 57.67 39.58 -1.49
N THR A 14 56.37 39.62 -1.26
CA THR A 14 55.66 39.18 -0.04
C THR A 14 54.35 38.54 -0.54
N ALA A 15 53.81 37.40 -0.08
CA ALA A 15 54.08 36.50 1.03
C ALA A 15 53.47 35.11 0.64
N VAL A 16 54.14 33.96 0.88
CA VAL A 16 53.91 33.01 2.01
C VAL A 16 52.57 32.24 1.85
N MET A 17 52.45 30.90 1.84
CA MET A 17 53.33 29.79 2.19
C MET A 17 52.63 28.43 1.87
N ILE A 18 53.44 27.39 1.67
CA ILE A 18 53.26 25.96 2.05
C ILE A 18 52.31 25.11 1.19
N LEU A 19 52.81 24.30 0.24
CA LEU A 19 53.43 22.96 0.36
C LEU A 19 52.45 21.83 0.73
N SER A 20 52.12 20.99 -0.26
CA SER A 20 52.19 19.53 -0.13
C SER A 20 52.06 18.85 -1.50
N LEU A 21 53.19 18.38 -2.03
CA LEU A 21 53.26 17.28 -2.98
C LEU A 21 54.10 16.19 -2.34
N ALA A 22 53.49 15.05 -2.06
CA ALA A 22 54.16 13.76 -1.99
C ALA A 22 53.16 12.69 -2.44
N SER A 23 53.30 12.31 -3.71
CA SER A 23 52.70 11.13 -4.31
C SER A 23 53.40 9.88 -3.78
N CYS A 24 52.64 8.86 -3.39
CA CYS A 24 53.09 7.48 -3.51
C CYS A 24 51.86 6.59 -3.74
N SER A 25 51.78 6.09 -4.96
CA SER A 25 50.85 5.07 -5.43
C SER A 25 51.17 3.71 -4.80
N SER A 26 50.17 3.06 -4.22
CA SER A 26 50.14 1.60 -4.09
C SER A 26 48.78 1.09 -4.53
N PHE A 27 48.79 0.30 -5.60
CA PHE A 27 47.68 -0.50 -6.11
C PHE A 27 47.02 -1.30 -4.99
N GLY A 28 45.80 -0.91 -4.62
CA GLY A 28 44.90 -1.64 -3.73
C GLY A 28 43.57 -1.86 -4.45
N LYS A 29 43.12 -3.11 -4.50
CA LYS A 29 41.91 -3.57 -5.18
C LYS A 29 40.70 -2.68 -4.87
N ASN A 30 40.04 -2.21 -5.93
CA ASN A 30 38.70 -1.61 -5.86
C ASN A 30 37.68 -2.70 -5.46
N ASP A 31 37.49 -2.90 -4.16
CA ASP A 31 36.18 -3.30 -3.66
C ASP A 31 35.33 -2.04 -3.61
N ARG A 32 34.58 -1.80 -4.69
CA ARG A 32 33.42 -0.91 -4.64
C ARG A 32 32.35 -1.62 -3.80
N SER A 33 32.46 -1.56 -2.48
CA SER A 33 31.29 -1.71 -1.63
C SER A 33 30.40 -0.51 -1.91
N SER A 34 29.26 -0.76 -2.53
CA SER A 34 28.16 0.18 -2.61
C SER A 34 27.65 0.42 -1.18
N THR A 35 28.18 1.44 -0.50
CA THR A 35 27.53 2.01 0.68
C THR A 35 26.30 2.75 0.20
N GLY A 36 25.22 2.01 -0.05
CA GLY A 36 23.90 2.58 -0.29
C GLY A 36 23.42 3.34 0.95
N ASP A 37 22.61 4.38 0.74
CA ASP A 37 21.98 5.11 1.84
C ASP A 37 21.29 4.13 2.80
N PRO A 38 21.33 4.38 4.12
CA PRO A 38 20.69 3.51 5.09
C PRO A 38 19.17 3.43 4.81
N VAL A 39 18.62 2.22 4.94
CA VAL A 39 17.17 2.00 4.79
C VAL A 39 16.43 2.77 5.89
N PRO A 40 15.47 3.65 5.57
CA PRO A 40 14.77 4.44 6.58
C PRO A 40 13.97 3.58 7.57
N VAL A 41 13.94 4.01 8.83
CA VAL A 41 13.22 3.34 9.92
C VAL A 41 11.92 4.06 10.22
N ILE A 42 10.82 3.32 10.22
CA ILE A 42 9.48 3.79 10.62
C ILE A 42 9.27 3.39 12.08
N ASP A 43 9.54 4.32 13.00
CA ASP A 43 9.53 4.03 14.43
C ASP A 43 8.14 4.13 15.07
N LEU A 44 7.34 3.09 14.85
CA LEU A 44 6.00 3.00 15.42
C LEU A 44 6.01 2.87 16.94
N ALA A 45 7.04 2.25 17.51
CA ALA A 45 7.18 2.15 18.97
C ALA A 45 7.33 3.53 19.61
N TYR A 46 8.21 4.37 19.06
CA TYR A 46 8.34 5.75 19.49
C TYR A 46 7.04 6.52 19.29
N ALA A 47 6.40 6.38 18.11
CA ALA A 47 5.22 7.15 17.76
C ALA A 47 4.02 6.87 18.69
N VAL A 48 3.78 5.61 19.08
CA VAL A 48 2.67 5.28 20.00
C VAL A 48 2.94 5.68 21.45
N GLU A 49 4.21 5.82 21.85
CA GLU A 49 4.59 6.33 23.18
C GLU A 49 4.56 7.86 23.26
N ASN A 50 4.60 8.54 22.11
CA ASN A 50 4.64 10.00 22.00
C ASN A 50 3.51 10.50 21.09
N PRO A 51 2.23 10.26 21.42
CA PRO A 51 1.12 10.70 20.61
C PRO A 51 1.06 12.23 20.54
N VAL A 52 0.69 12.73 19.36
CA VAL A 52 0.45 14.15 19.10
C VAL A 52 -1.05 14.42 18.94
N GLU A 53 -1.41 15.69 18.77
CA GLU A 53 -2.75 16.05 18.31
C GLU A 53 -3.03 15.50 16.91
N SER A 54 -4.30 15.17 16.64
CA SER A 54 -4.71 14.62 15.35
C SER A 54 -4.36 15.58 14.22
N LEU A 55 -3.70 15.07 13.18
CA LEU A 55 -3.49 15.82 11.95
C LEU A 55 -4.75 15.75 11.08
N PRO A 56 -5.15 16.84 10.40
CA PRO A 56 -6.32 16.83 9.54
C PRO A 56 -6.07 15.94 8.31
N LEU A 57 -7.12 15.26 7.83
CA LEU A 57 -7.02 14.40 6.65
C LEU A 57 -6.69 15.24 5.41
N SER A 58 -7.22 16.47 5.38
CA SER A 58 -6.97 17.44 4.32
C SER A 58 -5.50 17.86 4.15
N ASP A 59 -4.62 17.62 5.13
CA ASP A 59 -3.17 17.83 4.97
C ASP A 59 -2.54 16.83 4.01
N PHE A 60 -3.17 15.67 3.79
CA PHE A 60 -2.63 14.56 3.00
C PHE A 60 -3.51 14.16 1.81
N VAL A 61 -4.79 14.51 1.84
CA VAL A 61 -5.77 14.25 0.78
C VAL A 61 -6.15 15.57 0.11
N GLU A 62 -6.08 15.64 -1.22
CA GLU A 62 -6.47 16.83 -1.99
C GLU A 62 -7.93 16.79 -2.46
N ASP A 63 -8.46 15.60 -2.73
CA ASP A 63 -9.81 15.46 -3.26
C ASP A 63 -10.46 14.11 -2.91
N ILE A 64 -11.79 14.07 -2.97
CA ILE A 64 -12.58 12.86 -2.73
C ILE A 64 -13.54 12.67 -3.90
N GLU A 65 -13.49 11.48 -4.51
CA GLU A 65 -14.39 11.10 -5.60
C GLU A 65 -15.34 10.00 -5.12
N TYR A 66 -16.63 10.15 -5.42
CA TYR A 66 -17.66 9.17 -5.09
C TYR A 66 -18.16 8.52 -6.37
N ILE A 67 -17.90 7.23 -6.54
CA ILE A 67 -18.33 6.46 -7.70
C ILE A 67 -19.52 5.59 -7.28
N ARG A 68 -20.63 5.70 -8.03
CA ARG A 68 -21.83 4.86 -7.89
C ARG A 68 -21.82 3.76 -8.95
N PRO A 69 -21.45 2.51 -8.61
CA PRO A 69 -21.52 1.41 -9.55
C PRO A 69 -22.96 1.20 -10.02
N GLU A 70 -23.15 1.12 -11.34
CA GLU A 70 -24.46 1.06 -11.98
C GLU A 70 -25.33 -0.07 -11.42
N TYR A 71 -26.56 0.30 -11.06
CA TYR A 71 -27.62 -0.55 -10.53
C TYR A 71 -28.91 -0.32 -11.33
N PRO A 72 -29.78 -1.33 -11.56
CA PRO A 72 -29.70 -2.73 -11.13
C PRO A 72 -28.99 -3.67 -12.13
N THR A 73 -28.31 -3.13 -13.15
CA THR A 73 -27.67 -3.91 -14.24
C THR A 73 -26.81 -5.06 -13.70
N THR A 74 -26.06 -4.83 -12.63
CA THR A 74 -25.37 -5.88 -11.88
C THR A 74 -25.37 -5.55 -10.40
N LEU A 75 -25.60 -6.56 -9.57
CA LEU A 75 -25.50 -6.44 -8.12
C LEU A 75 -24.04 -6.52 -7.68
N VAL A 76 -23.69 -5.60 -6.78
CA VAL A 76 -22.42 -5.53 -6.07
C VAL A 76 -22.76 -5.75 -4.60
N ASP A 77 -22.36 -6.90 -4.07
CA ASP A 77 -22.43 -7.22 -2.65
C ASP A 77 -21.08 -6.80 -2.00
N ILE A 78 -20.58 -7.53 -1.01
CA ILE A 78 -19.28 -7.30 -0.39
C ILE A 78 -18.14 -7.23 -1.42
N ILE A 79 -17.50 -6.06 -1.46
CA ILE A 79 -16.28 -5.80 -2.26
C ILE A 79 -15.06 -6.26 -1.45
N PHE A 80 -14.37 -7.30 -1.94
CA PHE A 80 -13.16 -7.86 -1.32
C PHE A 80 -11.87 -7.16 -1.77
N GLY A 81 -11.93 -6.48 -2.92
CA GLY A 81 -10.80 -5.77 -3.52
C GLY A 81 -11.29 -4.81 -4.59
N ALA A 82 -10.56 -3.70 -4.75
CA ALA A 82 -10.79 -2.74 -5.81
C ALA A 82 -9.45 -2.42 -6.47
N SER A 83 -9.45 -2.34 -7.80
CA SER A 83 -8.31 -1.87 -8.59
C SER A 83 -8.83 -0.88 -9.61
N PHE A 84 -8.12 0.22 -9.86
CA PHE A 84 -8.60 1.22 -10.80
C PHE A 84 -7.47 2.01 -11.44
N ASN A 85 -7.81 2.69 -12.53
CA ASN A 85 -6.97 3.69 -13.16
C ASN A 85 -7.85 4.83 -13.69
N ARG A 86 -7.34 5.64 -14.61
CA ARG A 86 -8.08 6.79 -15.17
C ARG A 86 -9.36 6.41 -15.94
N ASN A 87 -9.46 5.17 -16.42
CA ASN A 87 -10.54 4.74 -17.29
C ASN A 87 -11.45 3.70 -16.62
N TYR A 88 -10.87 2.79 -15.84
CA TYR A 88 -11.56 1.62 -15.34
C TYR A 88 -11.53 1.53 -13.81
N LEU A 89 -12.62 0.99 -13.26
CA LEU A 89 -12.76 0.53 -11.89
C LEU A 89 -13.11 -0.97 -11.95
N LEU A 90 -12.27 -1.80 -11.32
CA LEU A 90 -12.51 -3.22 -11.12
C LEU A 90 -12.91 -3.47 -9.67
N LEU A 91 -13.99 -4.22 -9.49
CA LEU A 91 -14.50 -4.64 -8.18
C LEU A 91 -14.48 -6.17 -8.08
N GLU A 92 -13.74 -6.70 -7.11
CA GLU A 92 -13.76 -8.10 -6.73
C GLU A 92 -14.94 -8.34 -5.79
N VAL A 93 -16.00 -8.98 -6.30
CA VAL A 93 -17.24 -9.24 -5.57
C VAL A 93 -17.46 -10.75 -5.47
N ARG A 94 -17.08 -11.33 -4.32
CA ARG A 94 -17.04 -12.79 -4.08
C ARG A 94 -16.18 -13.52 -5.13
N GLU A 95 -16.83 -14.13 -6.11
CA GLU A 95 -16.21 -14.92 -7.18
C GLU A 95 -16.40 -14.24 -8.55
N ARG A 96 -16.65 -12.93 -8.56
CA ARG A 96 -16.89 -12.13 -9.77
C ARG A 96 -15.90 -10.99 -9.79
N LEU A 97 -15.40 -10.66 -10.98
CA LEU A 97 -14.62 -9.45 -11.22
C LEU A 97 -15.42 -8.55 -12.16
N LEU A 98 -15.94 -7.46 -11.62
CA LEU A 98 -16.82 -6.54 -12.35
C LEU A 98 -16.01 -5.32 -12.80
N CYS A 99 -16.14 -4.97 -14.08
CA CYS A 99 -15.49 -3.81 -14.67
C CYS A 99 -16.51 -2.69 -14.91
N TYR A 100 -16.15 -1.49 -14.47
CA TYR A 100 -16.91 -0.26 -14.63
C TYR A 100 -16.01 0.84 -15.20
N THR A 101 -16.65 1.84 -15.79
CA THR A 101 -16.04 3.15 -16.05
C THR A 101 -15.79 3.89 -14.74
N ARG A 102 -15.01 4.99 -14.78
CA ARG A 102 -14.80 5.87 -13.61
C ARG A 102 -16.04 6.66 -13.21
N GLU A 103 -17.04 6.77 -14.09
CA GLU A 103 -18.35 7.35 -13.81
C GLU A 103 -19.33 6.32 -13.22
N GLY A 104 -18.90 5.07 -13.04
CA GLY A 104 -19.69 4.00 -12.45
C GLY A 104 -20.59 3.23 -13.43
N LYS A 105 -20.52 3.49 -14.75
CA LYS A 105 -21.23 2.68 -15.75
C LYS A 105 -20.63 1.29 -15.90
N PHE A 106 -21.47 0.27 -15.92
CA PHE A 106 -21.03 -1.13 -16.06
C PHE A 106 -20.50 -1.38 -17.48
N ILE A 107 -19.35 -2.03 -17.57
CA ILE A 107 -18.73 -2.42 -18.84
C ILE A 107 -18.95 -3.92 -19.07
N CYS A 108 -18.40 -4.76 -18.20
CA CYS A 108 -18.50 -6.21 -18.32
C CYS A 108 -18.14 -6.94 -17.00
N GLU A 109 -18.43 -8.23 -16.94
CA GLU A 109 -17.85 -9.15 -15.97
C GLU A 109 -16.66 -9.87 -16.62
N ILE A 110 -15.48 -9.79 -16.00
CA ILE A 110 -14.23 -10.34 -16.53
C ILE A 110 -14.11 -11.79 -16.06
N SER A 111 -14.17 -12.73 -17.02
CA SER A 111 -14.24 -14.18 -16.78
C SER A 111 -15.53 -14.60 -16.05
N ARG A 112 -15.72 -15.91 -15.88
CA ARG A 112 -16.81 -16.51 -15.11
C ARG A 112 -16.28 -17.70 -14.31
N LYS A 113 -16.99 -18.04 -13.23
CA LYS A 113 -16.65 -19.22 -12.43
C LYS A 113 -16.97 -20.50 -13.20
N GLY A 114 -15.97 -21.36 -13.38
CA GLY A 114 -16.11 -22.62 -14.09
C GLY A 114 -14.78 -23.32 -14.40
N GLN A 115 -14.86 -24.48 -15.03
CA GLN A 115 -13.71 -25.33 -15.38
C GLN A 115 -13.20 -25.13 -16.81
N GLY A 116 -13.85 -24.27 -17.60
CA GLY A 116 -13.46 -23.97 -18.96
C GLY A 116 -12.08 -23.30 -19.07
N PRO A 117 -11.46 -23.33 -20.26
CA PRO A 117 -10.10 -22.80 -20.47
C PRO A 117 -9.97 -21.27 -20.26
N LYS A 118 -11.10 -20.54 -20.24
CA LYS A 118 -11.19 -19.08 -20.03
C LYS A 118 -12.00 -18.73 -18.78
N GLU A 119 -12.17 -19.70 -17.91
CA GLU A 119 -12.95 -19.58 -16.67
C GLU A 119 -12.01 -19.74 -15.47
N HIS A 120 -12.42 -19.21 -14.32
CA HIS A 120 -11.68 -19.33 -13.07
C HIS A 120 -12.43 -20.24 -12.10
N LEU A 121 -11.70 -20.94 -11.22
CA LEU A 121 -12.32 -21.75 -10.16
C LEU A 121 -12.59 -20.98 -8.86
N GLY A 122 -12.09 -19.75 -8.82
CA GLY A 122 -12.31 -18.77 -7.79
C GLY A 122 -11.27 -17.68 -7.88
N ILE A 123 -11.59 -16.48 -7.41
CA ILE A 123 -10.68 -15.32 -7.49
C ILE A 123 -9.95 -15.18 -6.15
N ARG A 124 -8.62 -15.32 -6.18
CA ARG A 124 -7.79 -15.11 -4.98
C ARG A 124 -7.23 -13.68 -4.91
N SER A 125 -6.98 -13.11 -6.07
CA SER A 125 -6.46 -11.76 -6.26
C SER A 125 -6.70 -11.38 -7.71
N SER A 126 -7.00 -10.12 -7.98
CA SER A 126 -6.89 -9.54 -9.31
C SER A 126 -5.95 -8.34 -9.29
N ASP A 127 -5.54 -7.90 -10.47
CA ASP A 127 -4.88 -6.60 -10.62
C ASP A 127 -5.13 -6.00 -12.00
N LEU A 128 -5.04 -4.68 -12.08
CA LEU A 128 -5.22 -3.87 -13.28
C LEU A 128 -3.95 -3.07 -13.61
N TYR A 129 -3.53 -3.13 -14.87
CA TYR A 129 -2.46 -2.31 -15.41
C TYR A 129 -2.82 -1.82 -16.81
N HIS A 130 -3.09 -0.52 -16.95
CA HIS A 130 -3.68 0.06 -18.16
C HIS A 130 -4.97 -0.67 -18.58
N ASN A 131 -4.94 -1.40 -19.70
CA ASN A 131 -6.06 -2.22 -20.16
C ASN A 131 -5.88 -3.71 -19.81
N LEU A 132 -4.76 -4.11 -19.21
CA LEU A 132 -4.45 -5.50 -18.89
C LEU A 132 -5.00 -5.87 -17.51
N VAL A 133 -5.76 -6.95 -17.45
CA VAL A 133 -6.36 -7.48 -16.23
C VAL A 133 -5.81 -8.88 -15.97
N ALA A 134 -5.39 -9.13 -14.73
CA ALA A 134 -4.93 -10.43 -14.27
C ALA A 134 -5.88 -10.97 -13.21
N ILE A 135 -6.25 -12.24 -13.31
CA ILE A 135 -6.99 -12.99 -12.28
C ILE A 135 -6.11 -14.13 -11.80
N HIS A 136 -5.66 -14.07 -10.55
CA HIS A 136 -5.05 -15.22 -9.90
C HIS A 136 -6.14 -16.18 -9.42
N SER A 137 -6.23 -17.34 -10.07
CA SER A 137 -7.29 -18.30 -9.78
C SER A 137 -6.92 -19.28 -8.66
N ASN A 138 -7.73 -19.29 -7.60
CA ASN A 138 -7.43 -19.97 -6.33
C ASN A 138 -7.10 -21.46 -6.46
N TYR A 139 -7.83 -22.22 -7.28
CA TYR A 139 -7.70 -23.68 -7.35
C TYR A 139 -7.02 -24.21 -8.62
N SER A 140 -6.75 -23.36 -9.60
CA SER A 140 -6.16 -23.78 -10.88
C SER A 140 -4.68 -23.47 -11.01
N CYS A 141 -4.05 -22.86 -10.00
CA CYS A 141 -2.61 -22.55 -9.97
C CYS A 141 -2.14 -21.80 -11.24
N LYS A 142 -2.96 -20.85 -11.69
CA LYS A 142 -2.69 -20.03 -12.89
C LYS A 142 -3.20 -18.62 -12.72
N ILE A 143 -2.58 -17.72 -13.48
CA ILE A 143 -3.03 -16.36 -13.72
C ILE A 143 -3.72 -16.35 -15.09
N LEU A 144 -4.99 -15.94 -15.12
CA LEU A 144 -5.75 -15.73 -16.34
C LEU A 144 -5.68 -14.26 -16.73
N TRP A 145 -5.35 -13.97 -17.99
CA TRP A 145 -5.14 -12.62 -18.49
C TRP A 145 -6.26 -12.22 -19.43
N TYR A 146 -6.79 -11.02 -19.22
CA TYR A 146 -7.85 -10.41 -20.03
C TYR A 146 -7.49 -8.96 -20.35
N ASN A 147 -8.25 -8.34 -21.26
CA ASN A 147 -8.37 -6.89 -21.29
C ASN A 147 -9.57 -6.39 -20.45
N ALA A 148 -9.72 -5.09 -20.27
CA ALA A 148 -10.84 -4.52 -19.51
C ALA A 148 -12.20 -4.66 -20.22
N ASP A 149 -12.20 -4.97 -21.52
CA ASP A 149 -13.40 -5.32 -22.28
C ASP A 149 -13.85 -6.78 -22.06
N GLY A 150 -13.09 -7.54 -21.26
CA GLY A 150 -13.41 -8.93 -20.88
C GLY A 150 -12.90 -9.98 -21.87
N GLU A 151 -12.11 -9.60 -22.87
CA GLU A 151 -11.53 -10.54 -23.84
C GLU A 151 -10.36 -11.30 -23.23
N TYR A 152 -10.43 -12.63 -23.29
CA TYR A 152 -9.33 -13.49 -22.85
C TYR A 152 -8.11 -13.35 -23.76
N LEU A 153 -6.94 -13.18 -23.15
CA LEU A 153 -5.67 -13.02 -23.84
C LEU A 153 -4.82 -14.29 -23.76
N ARG A 154 -4.56 -14.78 -22.54
CA ARG A 154 -3.66 -15.93 -22.26
C ARG A 154 -3.78 -16.41 -20.82
N GLU A 155 -3.04 -17.46 -20.49
CA GLU A 155 -2.81 -17.90 -19.12
C GLU A 155 -1.30 -18.07 -18.82
N THR A 156 -0.94 -17.91 -17.55
CA THR A 156 0.43 -18.08 -17.04
C THR A 156 0.38 -19.00 -15.82
N PRO A 157 1.17 -20.08 -15.75
CA PRO A 157 1.22 -20.94 -14.56
C PRO A 157 1.80 -20.18 -13.37
N VAL A 158 1.31 -20.50 -12.17
CA VAL A 158 1.83 -19.94 -10.91
C VAL A 158 1.81 -21.01 -9.82
N SER A 159 2.78 -20.96 -8.92
CA SER A 159 2.82 -21.89 -7.78
C SER A 159 1.60 -21.72 -6.87
N ASN A 160 1.12 -22.82 -6.28
CA ASN A 160 0.02 -22.83 -5.32
C ASN A 160 0.30 -21.97 -4.06
N ASN A 161 1.57 -21.68 -3.78
CA ASN A 161 2.00 -20.88 -2.62
C ASN A 161 1.88 -19.37 -2.84
N VAL A 162 1.38 -18.93 -3.99
CA VAL A 162 1.12 -17.52 -4.26
C VAL A 162 -0.25 -17.14 -3.67
N TYR A 163 -0.32 -16.00 -2.98
CA TYR A 163 -1.57 -15.46 -2.46
C TYR A 163 -2.14 -14.41 -3.40
N LYS A 164 -1.40 -13.30 -3.49
CA LYS A 164 -1.73 -12.11 -4.23
C LYS A 164 -0.74 -11.92 -5.34
N ILE A 165 -1.19 -11.25 -6.39
CA ILE A 165 -0.38 -10.86 -7.52
C ILE A 165 -0.50 -9.36 -7.74
N ASN A 166 0.54 -8.75 -8.28
CA ASN A 166 0.45 -7.41 -8.85
C ASN A 166 1.17 -7.36 -10.19
N ILE A 167 0.55 -6.75 -11.18
CA ILE A 167 1.15 -6.53 -12.49
C ILE A 167 2.19 -5.41 -12.34
N LEU A 168 3.44 -5.71 -12.71
CA LEU A 168 4.54 -4.74 -12.72
C LEU A 168 4.67 -4.10 -14.11
N ASP A 169 4.51 -4.90 -15.15
CA ASP A 169 4.39 -4.48 -16.55
C ASP A 169 3.74 -5.61 -17.38
N THR A 170 3.75 -5.50 -18.72
CA THR A 170 3.14 -6.51 -19.61
C THR A 170 3.81 -7.90 -19.55
N ASN A 171 5.02 -8.00 -19.00
CA ASN A 171 5.90 -9.18 -18.99
C ASN A 171 6.35 -9.60 -17.58
N ARG A 172 5.95 -8.88 -16.53
CA ARG A 172 6.40 -9.09 -15.16
C ARG A 172 5.24 -8.99 -14.17
N VAL A 173 5.21 -9.95 -13.24
CA VAL A 173 4.23 -10.01 -12.15
C VAL A 173 4.95 -10.17 -10.83
N ALA A 174 4.62 -9.33 -9.87
CA ALA A 174 4.97 -9.54 -8.48
C ALA A 174 4.05 -10.59 -7.86
N ILE A 175 4.63 -11.57 -7.16
CA ILE A 175 3.90 -12.58 -6.41
C ILE A 175 4.18 -12.43 -4.91
N HIS A 176 3.16 -12.68 -4.10
CA HIS A 176 3.22 -12.50 -2.66
C HIS A 176 2.84 -13.77 -1.90
N LEU A 177 3.37 -13.92 -0.70
CA LEU A 177 3.22 -15.10 0.16
C LEU A 177 1.76 -15.48 0.46
N GLN A 178 1.50 -16.80 0.44
CA GLN A 178 0.27 -17.45 0.96
C GLN A 178 -0.08 -17.12 2.42
N HIS A 179 -1.26 -16.51 2.61
CA HIS A 179 -1.96 -16.51 3.89
C HIS A 179 -2.28 -17.95 4.35
N GLY A 180 -1.98 -18.24 5.61
CA GLY A 180 -2.23 -19.53 6.26
C GLY A 180 -1.13 -20.57 6.06
N LEU A 181 0.00 -20.21 5.44
CA LEU A 181 1.15 -21.13 5.30
C LEU A 181 1.88 -21.28 6.64
N SER A 182 2.32 -22.49 6.97
CA SER A 182 3.13 -22.73 8.18
C SER A 182 4.48 -22.01 8.10
N MET A 183 4.94 -21.45 9.22
CA MET A 183 6.21 -20.70 9.28
C MET A 183 7.45 -21.57 9.09
N ASP A 184 7.36 -22.87 9.38
CA ASP A 184 8.42 -23.85 9.15
C ASP A 184 8.46 -24.38 7.69
N ASN A 185 7.55 -23.91 6.83
CA ASN A 185 7.50 -24.36 5.45
C ASN A 185 8.74 -23.87 4.66
N PRO A 186 9.53 -24.76 4.03
CA PRO A 186 10.75 -24.38 3.29
C PRO A 186 10.47 -23.55 2.03
N GLU A 187 9.23 -23.52 1.56
CA GLU A 187 8.77 -22.73 0.43
C GLU A 187 8.36 -21.31 0.82
N LEU A 188 8.44 -20.94 2.11
CA LEU A 188 8.16 -19.59 2.59
C LEU A 188 9.03 -18.54 1.86
N PHE A 189 8.39 -17.48 1.39
CA PHE A 189 9.03 -16.35 0.74
C PHE A 189 8.30 -15.05 1.11
N ILE A 190 8.93 -13.91 0.86
CA ILE A 190 8.32 -12.59 1.10
C ILE A 190 7.61 -12.14 -0.16
N ALA A 191 8.38 -12.08 -1.25
CA ALA A 191 7.92 -11.69 -2.58
C ALA A 191 8.75 -12.37 -3.67
N GLY A 192 8.20 -12.44 -4.86
CA GLY A 192 8.88 -12.89 -6.07
C GLY A 192 8.49 -12.08 -7.29
N ILE A 193 9.26 -12.23 -8.36
CA ILE A 193 8.98 -11.68 -9.68
C ILE A 193 8.91 -12.85 -10.65
N LEU A 194 7.79 -12.98 -11.35
CA LEU A 194 7.60 -13.94 -12.44
C LEU A 194 7.72 -13.23 -13.79
N ASN A 195 8.22 -13.96 -14.80
CA ASN A 195 8.11 -13.55 -16.20
C ASN A 195 6.73 -13.93 -16.79
N SER A 196 6.49 -13.59 -18.07
CA SER A 196 5.25 -13.90 -18.78
C SER A 196 4.92 -15.40 -18.89
N ASN A 197 5.94 -16.26 -18.80
CA ASN A 197 5.81 -17.72 -18.90
C ASN A 197 5.56 -18.37 -17.52
N GLY A 198 5.63 -17.59 -16.44
CA GLY A 198 5.48 -18.08 -15.07
C GLY A 198 6.80 -18.51 -14.43
N ASP A 199 7.94 -18.33 -15.11
CA ASP A 199 9.24 -18.63 -14.52
C ASP A 199 9.63 -17.56 -13.50
N THR A 200 10.15 -18.01 -12.36
CA THR A 200 10.68 -17.13 -11.32
C THR A 200 11.95 -16.44 -11.78
N VAL A 201 11.89 -15.12 -11.96
CA VAL A 201 13.03 -14.25 -12.26
C VAL A 201 13.83 -13.95 -10.99
N GLN A 202 13.12 -13.65 -9.91
CA GLN A 202 13.72 -13.38 -8.61
C GLN A 202 12.77 -13.85 -7.50
N LEU A 203 13.32 -14.36 -6.41
CA LEU A 203 12.58 -14.72 -5.21
C LEU A 203 13.30 -14.19 -3.99
N LYS A 204 12.60 -13.41 -3.16
CA LYS A 204 13.12 -12.95 -1.88
C LYS A 204 12.60 -13.84 -0.77
N LYS A 205 13.51 -14.66 -0.22
CA LYS A 205 13.29 -15.39 1.03
C LYS A 205 13.91 -14.64 2.21
N SER A 206 13.41 -14.93 3.39
CA SER A 206 14.00 -14.54 4.67
C SER A 206 13.83 -15.69 5.64
N GLU A 207 14.77 -15.84 6.55
CA GLU A 207 14.54 -16.65 7.73
C GLU A 207 13.41 -15.98 8.53
N PRO A 208 12.36 -16.73 8.92
CA PRO A 208 11.24 -16.17 9.64
C PRO A 208 11.64 -15.76 11.06
N TYR A 209 11.18 -14.60 11.54
CA TYR A 209 11.33 -14.24 12.96
C TYR A 209 10.63 -15.21 13.92
N TYR A 210 9.56 -15.84 13.42
CA TYR A 210 8.70 -16.76 14.16
C TYR A 210 8.91 -18.18 13.63
N PRO A 211 9.45 -19.11 14.44
CA PRO A 211 9.73 -20.48 13.97
C PRO A 211 8.46 -21.34 13.83
N GLU A 212 7.36 -20.94 14.49
CA GLU A 212 6.09 -21.65 14.52
C GLU A 212 4.93 -20.68 14.25
N GLY A 213 3.76 -21.21 13.91
CA GLY A 213 2.55 -20.43 13.62
C GLY A 213 2.19 -20.39 12.13
N LEU A 214 1.20 -19.57 11.79
CA LEU A 214 0.69 -19.43 10.43
C LEU A 214 0.92 -18.01 9.89
N ALA A 215 1.41 -17.91 8.66
CA ALA A 215 1.60 -16.64 7.98
C ALA A 215 0.26 -15.90 7.82
N SER A 216 0.21 -14.64 8.27
CA SER A 216 -0.93 -13.76 8.03
C SER A 216 -0.86 -13.13 6.64
N SER A 217 -1.96 -12.52 6.19
CA SER A 217 -1.99 -11.84 4.89
C SER A 217 -0.99 -10.69 4.87
N PRO A 218 -0.24 -10.50 3.77
CA PRO A 218 0.71 -9.39 3.66
C PRO A 218 -0.01 -8.04 3.50
N SER A 219 0.64 -6.99 3.98
CA SER A 219 0.27 -5.60 3.68
C SER A 219 0.94 -5.19 2.38
N ILE A 220 0.14 -4.89 1.35
CA ILE A 220 0.60 -4.59 0.00
C ILE A 220 0.01 -3.26 -0.44
N TRP A 221 0.83 -2.38 -1.02
CA TRP A 221 0.37 -1.15 -1.65
C TRP A 221 1.21 -0.81 -2.87
N LYS A 222 0.68 0.03 -3.77
CA LYS A 222 1.39 0.50 -4.96
C LYS A 222 1.89 1.91 -4.72
N TYR A 223 3.11 2.18 -5.15
CA TYR A 223 3.66 3.53 -5.16
C TYR A 223 4.64 3.69 -6.32
N ASN A 224 4.37 4.64 -7.22
CA ASN A 224 5.01 4.76 -8.53
C ASN A 224 5.00 3.41 -9.27
N ASP A 225 6.07 3.09 -10.00
CA ASP A 225 6.24 1.83 -10.76
C ASP A 225 6.65 0.63 -9.88
N THR A 226 6.30 0.67 -8.60
CA THR A 226 6.73 -0.34 -7.64
C THR A 226 5.60 -0.79 -6.73
N VAL A 227 5.65 -2.07 -6.38
CA VAL A 227 4.77 -2.67 -5.38
C VAL A 227 5.54 -2.77 -4.07
N ARG A 228 4.89 -2.48 -2.96
CA ARG A 228 5.45 -2.57 -1.62
C ARG A 228 4.84 -3.76 -0.91
N VAL A 229 5.65 -4.46 -0.12
CA VAL A 229 5.16 -5.58 0.68
C VAL A 229 5.80 -5.60 2.05
N LEU A 230 4.95 -5.76 3.07
CA LEU A 230 5.34 -6.14 4.43
C LEU A 230 4.62 -7.44 4.78
N THR A 231 5.35 -8.39 5.36
CA THR A 231 4.81 -9.68 5.78
C THR A 231 5.05 -9.87 7.27
N CYS A 232 4.34 -10.78 7.92
CA CYS A 232 4.60 -11.14 9.31
C CYS A 232 5.94 -11.89 9.53
N ILE A 233 6.65 -12.26 8.46
CA ILE A 233 7.93 -12.98 8.53
C ILE A 233 9.04 -12.06 9.01
N ASN A 234 8.96 -10.77 8.66
CA ASN A 234 9.96 -9.77 9.04
C ASN A 234 9.39 -8.38 9.31
N ASP A 235 10.27 -7.43 9.59
CA ASP A 235 9.96 -6.02 9.83
C ASP A 235 10.39 -5.13 8.66
N THR A 236 10.87 -5.71 7.57
CA THR A 236 11.37 -4.96 6.43
C THR A 236 10.31 -4.90 5.34
N VAL A 237 9.93 -3.67 4.97
CA VAL A 237 9.14 -3.42 3.77
C VAL A 237 10.05 -3.57 2.56
N TYR A 238 9.66 -4.39 1.59
CA TYR A 238 10.36 -4.50 0.31
C TYR A 238 9.65 -3.73 -0.78
N ALA A 239 10.44 -3.06 -1.61
CA ALA A 239 10.03 -2.50 -2.89
C ALA A 239 10.31 -3.53 -4.00
N ILE A 240 9.29 -3.83 -4.79
CA ILE A 240 9.36 -4.73 -5.94
C ILE A 240 9.18 -3.87 -7.19
N SER A 241 10.23 -3.77 -7.98
CA SER A 241 10.17 -3.22 -9.34
C SER A 241 10.09 -4.36 -10.36
N ARG A 242 10.02 -4.03 -11.66
CA ARG A 242 10.08 -5.03 -12.73
C ARG A 242 11.37 -5.88 -12.75
N ASN A 243 12.44 -5.40 -12.13
CA ASN A 243 13.78 -6.00 -12.22
C ASN A 243 14.33 -6.50 -10.88
N GLU A 244 13.93 -5.89 -9.77
CA GLU A 244 14.55 -6.15 -8.47
C GLU A 244 13.59 -6.03 -7.29
N ILE A 245 13.90 -6.78 -6.23
CA ILE A 245 13.30 -6.72 -4.91
C ILE A 245 14.34 -6.16 -3.93
N VAL A 246 14.11 -4.95 -3.42
CA VAL A 246 15.05 -4.23 -2.54
C VAL A 246 14.37 -3.78 -1.24
N PRO A 247 15.07 -3.75 -0.09
CA PRO A 247 14.51 -3.21 1.14
C PRO A 247 14.25 -1.71 0.98
N ARG A 248 13.10 -1.25 1.48
CA ARG A 248 12.67 0.15 1.34
C ARG A 248 12.42 0.85 2.68
N TYR A 249 11.84 0.14 3.65
CA TYR A 249 11.65 0.64 5.01
C TYR A 249 11.90 -0.50 6.01
N VAL A 250 12.27 -0.15 7.24
CA VAL A 250 12.25 -1.07 8.38
C VAL A 250 11.25 -0.55 9.41
N ILE A 251 10.29 -1.37 9.82
CA ILE A 251 9.29 -1.01 10.82
C ILE A 251 9.85 -1.35 12.21
N ASN A 252 10.10 -0.33 13.03
CA ASN A 252 10.47 -0.56 14.42
C ASN A 252 9.21 -0.69 15.29
N PHE A 253 8.90 -1.93 15.66
CA PHE A 253 7.81 -2.27 16.57
C PHE A 253 8.19 -2.15 18.05
N GLY A 254 9.48 -2.08 18.38
CA GLY A 254 9.97 -2.06 19.76
C GLY A 254 9.37 -3.18 20.61
N LYS A 255 8.91 -2.83 21.81
CA LYS A 255 8.25 -3.77 22.75
C LYS A 255 6.82 -4.19 22.33
N TYR A 256 6.27 -3.57 21.28
CA TYR A 256 4.93 -3.84 20.76
C TYR A 256 4.93 -4.85 19.61
N LYS A 257 6.09 -5.44 19.30
CA LYS A 257 6.20 -6.57 18.37
C LYS A 257 5.46 -7.76 18.97
N ILE A 258 4.73 -8.50 18.14
CA ILE A 258 4.10 -9.75 18.59
C ILE A 258 5.17 -10.74 19.07
N SER A 259 4.95 -11.35 20.24
CA SER A 259 5.86 -12.34 20.80
C SER A 259 5.81 -13.65 20.02
N ARG A 260 6.86 -14.48 20.12
CA ARG A 260 6.90 -15.78 19.44
C ARG A 260 5.75 -16.69 19.86
N ASP A 261 5.50 -16.77 21.16
CA ASP A 261 4.44 -17.62 21.72
C ASP A 261 3.04 -17.14 21.27
N ALA A 262 2.80 -15.83 21.25
CA ALA A 262 1.53 -15.26 20.79
C ALA A 262 1.32 -15.44 19.28
N PHE A 263 2.40 -15.47 18.49
CA PHE A 263 2.30 -15.72 17.05
C PHE A 263 2.04 -17.22 16.74
N ALA A 264 2.65 -18.13 17.51
CA ALA A 264 2.52 -19.57 17.31
C ALA A 264 1.10 -20.09 17.57
N ASP A 265 0.42 -19.55 18.59
CA ASP A 265 -0.95 -19.93 18.93
C ASP A 265 -1.97 -18.88 18.46
N ILE A 266 -2.55 -19.13 17.28
CA ILE A 266 -3.61 -18.30 16.69
C ILE A 266 -4.89 -18.24 17.55
N ARG A 267 -5.01 -19.11 18.58
CA ARG A 267 -6.13 -19.16 19.53
C ARG A 267 -5.89 -18.32 20.79
N LEU A 268 -4.70 -17.73 20.97
CA LEU A 268 -4.46 -16.74 22.02
C LEU A 268 -5.23 -15.44 21.71
N LEU A 269 -6.50 -15.50 22.12
CA LEU A 269 -7.34 -14.49 22.77
C LEU A 269 -7.01 -13.04 22.40
N GLU A 270 -8.03 -12.33 21.90
CA GLU A 270 -8.13 -10.88 21.74
C GLU A 270 -7.19 -10.02 22.64
N GLN A 271 -7.03 -10.42 23.90
CA GLN A 271 -6.13 -9.81 24.88
C GLN A 271 -4.66 -9.70 24.45
N GLU A 272 -4.06 -10.72 23.81
CA GLU A 272 -2.67 -10.65 23.33
C GLU A 272 -2.56 -9.83 22.03
N ARG A 273 -3.55 -9.96 21.13
CA ARG A 273 -3.62 -9.14 19.90
C ARG A 273 -3.73 -7.65 20.22
N ASN A 274 -4.42 -7.29 21.28
CA ASN A 274 -4.56 -5.89 21.71
C ASN A 274 -3.26 -5.29 22.27
N LYS A 275 -2.28 -6.11 22.66
CA LYS A 275 -0.99 -5.64 23.22
C LYS A 275 0.08 -5.39 22.17
N CYS A 276 -0.14 -5.82 20.92
CA CYS A 276 0.82 -5.67 19.84
C CYS A 276 0.30 -4.77 18.72
N ILE A 277 1.22 -4.16 17.99
CA ILE A 277 0.90 -3.48 16.73
C ILE A 277 0.75 -4.56 15.66
N SER A 278 -0.40 -4.58 14.99
CA SER A 278 -0.72 -5.58 13.96
C SER A 278 -1.56 -4.97 12.84
N MET A 279 -1.81 -5.75 11.78
CA MET A 279 -2.74 -5.37 10.69
C MET A 279 -2.47 -3.98 10.10
N LEU A 280 -1.20 -3.67 9.85
CA LEU A 280 -0.79 -2.38 9.31
C LEU A 280 -1.33 -2.20 7.89
N SER A 281 -1.97 -1.07 7.66
CA SER A 281 -2.40 -0.61 6.35
C SER A 281 -1.64 0.66 5.98
N PHE A 282 -1.19 0.75 4.73
CA PHE A 282 -0.26 1.78 4.28
C PHE A 282 -0.80 2.55 3.09
N CYS A 283 -0.44 3.82 3.03
CA CYS A 283 -0.56 4.66 1.86
C CYS A 283 0.71 5.50 1.71
N GLU A 284 1.20 5.74 0.50
CA GLU A 284 2.51 6.37 0.29
C GLU A 284 2.39 7.51 -0.73
N THR A 285 2.94 8.68 -0.41
CA THR A 285 3.04 9.85 -1.31
C THR A 285 4.51 10.20 -1.57
N ALA A 286 4.83 11.24 -2.34
CA ALA A 286 6.24 11.63 -2.52
C ALA A 286 6.89 12.11 -1.23
N THR A 287 6.09 12.67 -0.33
CA THR A 287 6.56 13.35 0.89
C THR A 287 6.30 12.53 2.15
N HIS A 288 5.29 11.65 2.17
CA HIS A 288 4.86 10.97 3.39
C HIS A 288 4.60 9.47 3.19
N LEU A 289 4.74 8.70 4.27
CA LEU A 289 4.16 7.36 4.41
C LEU A 289 3.11 7.43 5.52
N LEU A 290 1.87 7.13 5.16
CA LEU A 290 0.72 7.07 6.06
C LEU A 290 0.51 5.62 6.48
N VAL A 291 0.27 5.39 7.76
CA VAL A 291 0.05 4.06 8.32
C VAL A 291 -1.15 4.09 9.25
N THR A 292 -2.03 3.10 9.16
CA THR A 292 -3.07 2.88 10.16
C THR A 292 -3.04 1.46 10.67
N PHE A 293 -3.30 1.28 11.96
CA PHE A 293 -3.25 -0.02 12.62
C PHE A 293 -4.04 0.01 13.94
N PRO A 294 -4.66 -1.10 14.36
CA PRO A 294 -5.17 -1.22 15.72
C PRO A 294 -4.03 -1.44 16.71
N TYR A 295 -4.11 -0.79 17.86
CA TYR A 295 -3.27 -1.05 19.02
C TYR A 295 -3.99 -0.59 20.30
N ASN A 296 -3.94 -1.42 21.34
CA ASN A 296 -4.56 -1.16 22.63
C ASN A 296 -6.04 -0.76 22.53
N ARG A 297 -6.82 -1.52 21.72
CA ARG A 297 -8.25 -1.30 21.46
C ARG A 297 -8.62 0.05 20.81
N LYS A 298 -7.63 0.80 20.32
CA LYS A 298 -7.82 2.04 19.57
C LYS A 298 -7.31 1.88 18.15
N ARG A 299 -7.82 2.72 17.25
CA ARG A 299 -7.25 2.84 15.91
C ARG A 299 -6.18 3.91 15.94
N TRP A 300 -4.99 3.55 15.50
CA TRP A 300 -3.87 4.48 15.39
C TRP A 300 -3.65 4.90 13.95
N PHE A 301 -3.21 6.13 13.80
CA PHE A 301 -2.74 6.71 12.55
C PHE A 301 -1.33 7.23 12.80
N ALA A 302 -0.42 6.93 11.88
CA ALA A 302 0.94 7.43 11.91
C ALA A 302 1.29 8.03 10.55
N VAL A 303 2.01 9.15 10.59
CA VAL A 303 2.51 9.88 9.43
C VAL A 303 4.02 9.98 9.57
N TYR A 304 4.73 9.39 8.62
CA TYR A 304 6.17 9.51 8.50
C TYR A 304 6.52 10.48 7.38
N ASP A 305 7.22 11.56 7.71
CA ASP A 305 7.75 12.53 6.76
C ASP A 305 9.09 12.02 6.20
N LYS A 306 9.12 11.80 4.88
CA LYS A 306 10.27 11.23 4.17
C LYS A 306 11.45 12.21 4.04
N GLN A 307 11.21 13.51 4.15
CA GLN A 307 12.25 14.53 4.08
C GLN A 307 12.91 14.72 5.43
N THR A 308 12.13 14.82 6.49
CA THR A 308 12.65 15.07 7.85
C THR A 308 12.94 13.80 8.64
N SER A 309 12.49 12.64 8.15
CA SER A 309 12.55 11.35 8.86
C SER A 309 11.86 11.34 10.22
N LYS A 310 10.91 12.27 10.43
CA LYS A 310 10.09 12.35 11.64
C LYS A 310 8.81 11.53 11.48
N ILE A 311 8.35 10.98 12.59
CA ILE A 311 7.07 10.29 12.67
C ILE A 311 6.19 10.94 13.72
N SER A 312 4.90 11.09 13.40
CA SER A 312 3.85 11.57 14.28
C SER A 312 2.72 10.56 14.29
N ALA A 313 2.10 10.31 15.44
CA ALA A 313 0.96 9.42 15.53
C ALA A 313 -0.08 9.92 16.53
N TRP A 314 -1.33 9.53 16.31
CA TRP A 314 -2.44 9.75 17.22
C TRP A 314 -3.38 8.55 17.15
N SER A 315 -4.35 8.51 18.05
CA SER A 315 -5.35 7.45 18.07
C SER A 315 -6.76 8.01 18.10
N SER A 316 -7.70 7.23 17.60
CA SER A 316 -9.14 7.47 17.65
C SER A 316 -9.81 6.30 18.36
N GLU A 317 -10.82 6.60 19.18
CA GLU A 317 -11.65 5.59 19.81
C GLU A 317 -12.58 4.98 18.75
N PRO A 318 -12.73 3.64 18.72
CA PRO A 318 -13.74 3.02 17.88
C PRO A 318 -15.14 3.30 18.44
N ASP A 319 -16.15 3.25 17.57
CA ASP A 319 -17.56 3.36 17.97
C ASP A 319 -17.99 2.09 18.70
N ASN A 320 -17.44 0.94 18.27
CA ASN A 320 -17.69 -0.36 18.85
C ASN A 320 -16.51 -1.32 18.62
N ILE A 321 -16.41 -2.35 19.46
CA ILE A 321 -15.50 -3.48 19.26
C ILE A 321 -16.35 -4.74 19.21
N ASN A 322 -16.38 -5.41 18.06
CA ASN A 322 -17.22 -6.59 17.91
C ASN A 322 -16.67 -7.80 18.68
N LYS A 323 -17.47 -8.88 18.74
CA LYS A 323 -17.12 -10.11 19.48
C LYS A 323 -15.83 -10.80 19.06
N TYR A 324 -15.22 -10.40 17.93
CA TYR A 324 -13.95 -10.92 17.43
C TYR A 324 -12.77 -9.95 17.66
N GLY A 325 -13.01 -8.82 18.34
CA GLY A 325 -12.01 -7.79 18.62
C GLY A 325 -11.72 -6.85 17.46
N PHE A 326 -12.53 -6.83 16.41
CA PHE A 326 -12.36 -5.86 15.33
C PHE A 326 -12.97 -4.52 15.71
N LEU A 327 -12.24 -3.45 15.38
CA LEU A 327 -12.64 -2.07 15.63
C LEU A 327 -13.61 -1.60 14.54
N GLU A 328 -14.80 -1.19 14.96
CA GLU A 328 -15.81 -0.55 14.12
C GLU A 328 -15.73 0.97 14.34
N GLY A 329 -15.78 1.76 13.27
CA GLY A 329 -15.62 3.21 13.38
C GLY A 329 -14.21 3.67 13.79
N GLY A 330 -14.14 4.86 14.40
CA GLY A 330 -12.87 5.47 14.83
C GLY A 330 -11.91 5.75 13.67
N GLY A 331 -12.44 6.18 12.52
CA GLY A 331 -11.67 6.53 11.34
C GLY A 331 -10.88 7.84 11.48
N TRP A 332 -10.03 8.15 10.49
CA TRP A 332 -9.37 9.44 10.40
C TRP A 332 -10.42 10.48 10.02
N LEU A 333 -10.67 11.43 10.92
CA LEU A 333 -11.70 12.46 10.73
C LEU A 333 -11.61 13.10 9.34
N ASN A 334 -12.67 12.96 8.56
CA ASN A 334 -12.75 13.57 7.23
C ASN A 334 -13.18 15.04 7.32
N ASP A 335 -12.22 15.91 7.51
CA ASP A 335 -12.39 17.37 7.54
C ASP A 335 -12.53 18.00 6.14
N ILE A 336 -12.53 17.22 5.06
CA ILE A 336 -12.61 17.75 3.69
C ILE A 336 -14.06 18.08 3.34
N ASP A 337 -14.95 17.09 3.41
CA ASP A 337 -16.37 17.21 3.06
C ASP A 337 -17.32 16.67 4.15
N GLY A 338 -16.78 16.15 5.26
CA GLY A 338 -17.56 15.60 6.37
C GLY A 338 -18.20 14.24 6.08
N GLY A 339 -17.82 13.57 4.98
CA GLY A 339 -18.26 12.22 4.67
C GLY A 339 -17.59 11.14 5.53
N ILE A 340 -17.43 9.95 4.96
CA ILE A 340 -16.81 8.82 5.65
C ILE A 340 -15.39 9.14 6.11
N SER A 341 -15.11 8.83 7.38
CA SER A 341 -13.77 8.87 7.96
C SER A 341 -13.03 7.55 7.66
N PRO A 342 -11.96 7.54 6.86
CA PRO A 342 -11.31 6.30 6.46
C PRO A 342 -10.69 5.55 7.64
N THR A 343 -10.96 4.26 7.64
CA THR A 343 -10.64 3.32 8.72
C THR A 343 -9.43 2.45 8.35
N THR A 344 -9.16 2.32 7.05
CA THR A 344 -8.05 1.55 6.49
C THR A 344 -7.69 2.15 5.14
N PHE A 345 -6.47 1.92 4.67
CA PHE A 345 -6.02 2.31 3.34
C PHE A 345 -5.99 1.08 2.43
N PHE A 346 -6.99 0.95 1.56
CA PHE A 346 -6.91 0.04 0.43
C PHE A 346 -6.29 0.80 -0.76
N SER A 347 -4.97 0.71 -0.91
CA SER A 347 -4.28 1.35 -2.04
C SER A 347 -4.53 0.56 -3.32
N ALA A 348 -5.19 1.19 -4.28
CA ALA A 348 -5.43 0.65 -5.62
C ALA A 348 -4.56 1.33 -6.70
N SER A 349 -4.01 2.51 -6.40
CA SER A 349 -3.03 3.21 -7.25
C SER A 349 -2.08 4.06 -6.40
N SER A 350 -1.05 4.65 -7.02
CA SER A 350 -0.06 5.48 -6.31
C SER A 350 -0.61 6.77 -5.73
N ASP A 351 -1.70 7.29 -6.32
CA ASP A 351 -2.25 8.60 -5.98
C ASP A 351 -3.53 8.50 -5.14
N TYR A 352 -3.98 7.29 -4.80
CA TYR A 352 -5.28 7.10 -4.16
C TYR A 352 -5.33 5.90 -3.23
N PHE A 353 -6.16 6.01 -2.19
CA PHE A 353 -6.72 4.87 -1.48
C PHE A 353 -8.24 4.85 -1.58
N THR A 354 -8.83 3.67 -1.40
CA THR A 354 -10.27 3.46 -1.54
C THR A 354 -10.94 3.08 -0.23
N VAL A 355 -12.19 3.50 -0.07
CA VAL A 355 -13.13 2.98 0.92
C VAL A 355 -14.41 2.62 0.20
N ASN A 356 -15.05 1.51 0.56
CA ASN A 356 -16.35 1.13 0.04
C ASN A 356 -17.37 1.26 1.16
N VAL A 357 -18.55 1.79 0.85
CA VAL A 357 -19.60 2.01 1.85
C VAL A 357 -20.98 1.75 1.25
N GLU A 358 -21.83 1.07 2.02
CA GLU A 358 -23.25 0.90 1.66
C GLU A 358 -23.97 2.26 1.64
N PRO A 359 -24.96 2.48 0.77
CA PRO A 359 -25.68 3.75 0.69
C PRO A 359 -26.27 4.22 2.04
N GLU A 360 -26.85 3.30 2.82
CA GLU A 360 -27.40 3.59 4.15
C GLU A 360 -26.33 4.09 5.12
N ASN A 361 -25.17 3.41 5.18
CA ASN A 361 -24.07 3.80 6.05
C ASN A 361 -23.48 5.16 5.66
N LEU A 362 -23.42 5.49 4.36
CA LEU A 362 -22.99 6.80 3.89
C LEU A 362 -23.99 7.90 4.29
N LYS A 363 -25.30 7.65 4.16
CA LYS A 363 -26.35 8.56 4.62
C LYS A 363 -26.25 8.82 6.12
N THR A 364 -26.20 7.76 6.92
CA THR A 364 -26.14 7.84 8.38
C THR A 364 -24.90 8.60 8.84
N SER A 365 -23.71 8.23 8.35
CA SER A 365 -22.47 8.90 8.74
C SER A 365 -22.47 10.38 8.35
N PHE A 366 -22.99 10.74 7.18
CA PHE A 366 -23.08 12.15 6.78
C PHE A 366 -24.01 12.96 7.70
N ILE A 367 -25.17 12.41 8.06
CA ILE A 367 -26.12 13.08 8.96
C ILE A 367 -25.50 13.28 10.35
N GLU A 368 -24.82 12.27 10.89
CA GLU A 368 -24.12 12.34 12.18
C GLU A 368 -22.97 13.35 12.17
N ASN A 369 -22.29 13.50 11.04
CA ASN A 369 -21.17 14.43 10.90
C ASN A 369 -21.62 15.87 10.63
N LYS A 370 -22.77 16.05 9.96
CA LYS A 370 -23.23 17.37 9.51
C LYS A 370 -23.57 18.27 10.71
N GLY A 371 -22.84 19.38 10.84
CA GLY A 371 -22.98 20.32 11.95
C GLY A 371 -22.14 19.96 13.19
N HIS A 372 -21.44 18.83 13.16
CA HIS A 372 -20.51 18.39 14.20
C HIS A 372 -19.04 18.45 13.74
N ILE A 373 -18.80 18.36 12.43
CA ILE A 373 -17.47 18.50 11.81
C ILE A 373 -17.37 19.85 11.10
N ASP A 374 -16.36 20.63 11.46
CA ASP A 374 -15.96 21.81 10.71
C ASP A 374 -15.22 21.39 9.44
N VAL A 375 -15.91 21.44 8.30
CA VAL A 375 -15.34 21.06 7.00
C VAL A 375 -14.53 22.19 6.37
N GLN A 376 -13.39 21.85 5.78
CA GLN A 376 -12.52 22.78 5.07
C GLN A 376 -13.14 23.24 3.74
N TYR A 377 -13.93 22.39 3.08
CA TYR A 377 -14.53 22.67 1.78
C TYR A 377 -16.06 22.52 1.79
N PRO A 378 -16.80 23.54 2.24
CA PRO A 378 -18.27 23.52 2.28
C PRO A 378 -18.93 23.18 0.93
N GLU A 379 -18.32 23.56 -0.19
CA GLU A 379 -18.79 23.23 -1.53
C GLU A 379 -18.69 21.73 -1.84
N LYS A 380 -17.71 21.02 -1.27
CA LYS A 380 -17.60 19.56 -1.41
C LYS A 380 -18.62 18.87 -0.51
N GLN A 381 -18.84 19.38 0.71
CA GLN A 381 -19.92 18.90 1.58
C GLN A 381 -21.29 19.05 0.91
N GLN A 382 -21.55 20.17 0.22
CA GLN A 382 -22.80 20.37 -0.52
C GLN A 382 -22.97 19.39 -1.69
N LYS A 383 -21.88 19.07 -2.42
CA LYS A 383 -21.91 18.05 -3.48
C LYS A 383 -22.19 16.65 -2.91
N LEU A 384 -21.56 16.32 -1.79
CA LEU A 384 -21.82 15.07 -1.07
C LEU A 384 -23.28 15.00 -0.61
N GLU A 385 -23.83 16.09 -0.08
CA GLU A 385 -25.24 16.18 0.31
C GLU A 385 -26.19 15.92 -0.87
N GLN A 386 -25.91 16.53 -2.03
CA GLN A 386 -26.69 16.29 -3.26
C GLN A 386 -26.63 14.83 -3.71
N LEU A 387 -25.44 14.22 -3.64
CA LEU A 387 -25.26 12.80 -3.92
C LEU A 387 -26.14 11.96 -3.00
N ILE A 388 -26.05 12.19 -1.69
CA ILE A 388 -26.76 11.46 -0.63
C ILE A 388 -28.28 11.54 -0.80
N HIS A 389 -28.82 12.73 -1.10
CA HIS A 389 -30.25 12.91 -1.39
C HIS A 389 -30.72 12.15 -2.65
N SER A 390 -29.80 11.80 -3.54
CA SER A 390 -30.09 11.04 -4.77
C SER A 390 -29.82 9.54 -4.67
N LEU A 391 -29.32 9.05 -3.52
CA LEU A 391 -29.05 7.62 -3.30
C LEU A 391 -30.33 6.89 -2.86
N ASP A 392 -30.61 5.77 -3.50
CA ASP A 392 -31.56 4.77 -3.01
C ASP A 392 -30.83 3.80 -2.03
N GLU A 393 -31.56 3.20 -1.09
CA GLU A 393 -31.02 2.22 -0.14
C GLU A 393 -30.71 0.88 -0.81
N ASP A 394 -31.41 0.56 -1.91
CA ASP A 394 -31.21 -0.67 -2.68
C ASP A 394 -30.04 -0.58 -3.69
N GLU A 395 -29.38 0.58 -3.82
CA GLU A 395 -28.24 0.74 -4.75
C GLU A 395 -27.02 -0.06 -4.31
N ASN A 396 -26.13 -0.30 -5.28
CA ASN A 396 -24.81 -0.88 -5.01
C ASN A 396 -23.98 0.02 -4.06
N PRO A 397 -23.01 -0.57 -3.32
CA PRO A 397 -22.07 0.17 -2.49
C PRO A 397 -21.36 1.29 -3.26
N VAL A 398 -21.25 2.45 -2.63
CA VAL A 398 -20.51 3.60 -3.16
C VAL A 398 -19.01 3.37 -2.94
N VAL A 399 -18.24 3.54 -3.99
CA VAL A 399 -16.78 3.45 -3.96
C VAL A 399 -16.21 4.86 -3.82
N ILE A 400 -15.55 5.12 -2.70
CA ILE A 400 -14.94 6.42 -2.38
C ILE A 400 -13.45 6.34 -2.67
N LEU A 401 -12.95 7.25 -3.52
CA LEU A 401 -11.54 7.40 -3.83
C LEU A 401 -11.01 8.66 -3.17
N TYR A 402 -10.07 8.51 -2.24
CA TYR A 402 -9.37 9.62 -1.60
C TYR A 402 -8.08 9.87 -2.36
N LYS A 403 -8.00 11.02 -3.02
CA LYS A 403 -6.85 11.43 -3.82
C LYS A 403 -5.79 12.06 -2.94
N LEU A 404 -4.61 11.46 -2.91
CA LEU A 404 -3.48 11.90 -2.12
C LEU A 404 -2.83 13.15 -2.72
N LYS A 405 -2.33 14.03 -1.85
CA LYS A 405 -1.43 15.11 -2.25
C LYS A 405 -0.10 14.54 -2.73
N LYS A 406 0.45 15.18 -3.77
CA LYS A 406 1.72 14.78 -4.38
C LYS A 406 2.92 15.14 -3.52
#